data_AF-A0A0P1G0I1-F1
#
_entry.id   AF-A0A0P1G0I1-F1
#
_cell.length_a   1.000
_cell.length_b   1.000
_cell.length_c   1.000
_cell.angle_alpha   90.00
_cell.angle_beta   90.00
_cell.angle_gamma   90.00
#
_symmetry.space_group_name_H-M   'P 1'
#
loop_
_entity.id
_entity.type
_entity.pdbx_description
1 polymer ?
#
loop_
_entity_poly.entity_id
_entity_poly.type
_entity_poly.pdbx_seq_one_letter_code
_entity_poly.pdbx_strand_id
1 'polypeptide(L)'
;MLKTPALLALFAAAPVGGAVYRAIWFQTPPEALTAFEAAILSRPTALWVHIVAACALSLLGALQVAPALRRAHPTLHKRLGYVAWTSGVIMGASGIWIVLAFPTTEGSEPATQAVRLIFGALTLWWCADGLCAAIQRDIPRHRAQMLRLFVFSASATTNALLIGAYSATGAELTPRAFTILLTAGWTLALIAAEALIHRRPTLRNARI
;
A
#
# COMPACT_ATOMS: atom_id res chain seq x y z
N MET A 1 -4.27 -0.32 -22.92
CA MET A 1 -4.92 -0.20 -21.60
C MET A 1 -5.11 -1.61 -21.05
N LEU A 2 -4.46 -1.98 -19.94
CA LEU A 2 -4.68 -3.29 -19.30
C LEU A 2 -6.19 -3.47 -19.06
N LYS A 3 -6.75 -4.60 -19.46
CA LYS A 3 -8.17 -4.93 -19.19
C LYS A 3 -8.35 -4.99 -17.67
N THR A 4 -9.41 -4.37 -17.15
CA THR A 4 -9.80 -4.32 -15.71
C THR A 4 -9.54 -5.60 -14.91
N PRO A 5 -9.84 -6.83 -15.42
CA PRO A 5 -9.53 -8.07 -14.69
C PRO A 5 -8.04 -8.34 -14.50
N ALA A 6 -7.17 -7.97 -15.44
CA ALA A 6 -5.72 -8.13 -15.29
C ALA A 6 -5.14 -7.17 -14.24
N LEU A 7 -5.70 -5.95 -14.15
CA LEU A 7 -5.41 -5.02 -13.06
C LEU A 7 -5.89 -5.58 -11.71
N LEU A 8 -7.12 -6.11 -11.63
CA LEU A 8 -7.63 -6.70 -10.40
C LEU A 8 -6.76 -7.88 -9.93
N ALA A 9 -6.40 -8.80 -10.84
CA ALA A 9 -5.58 -9.96 -10.50
C ALA A 9 -4.16 -9.57 -10.05
N LEU A 10 -3.49 -8.67 -10.80
CA LEU A 10 -2.14 -8.23 -10.48
C LEU A 10 -2.08 -7.50 -9.13
N PHE A 11 -3.09 -6.68 -8.83
CA PHE A 11 -3.09 -5.82 -7.63
C PHE A 11 -3.66 -6.52 -6.39
N ALA A 12 -4.55 -7.51 -6.55
CA ALA A 12 -5.07 -8.30 -5.44
C ALA A 12 -4.13 -9.44 -5.01
N ALA A 13 -3.37 -10.01 -5.96
CA ALA A 13 -2.55 -11.19 -5.69
C ALA A 13 -1.51 -10.96 -4.59
N ALA A 14 -0.97 -9.75 -4.47
CA ALA A 14 0.16 -9.52 -3.58
C ALA A 14 -0.20 -9.27 -2.12
N PRO A 15 -1.18 -8.40 -1.75
CA PRO A 15 -1.63 -8.34 -0.37
C PRO A 15 -2.20 -9.68 0.10
N VAL A 16 -2.93 -10.38 -0.77
CA VAL A 16 -3.49 -11.70 -0.46
C VAL A 16 -2.37 -12.74 -0.29
N GLY A 17 -1.40 -12.78 -1.20
CA GLY A 17 -0.24 -13.65 -1.11
C GLY A 17 0.61 -13.36 0.13
N GLY A 18 0.81 -12.07 0.46
CA GLY A 18 1.45 -11.63 1.68
C GLY A 18 0.67 -12.04 2.94
N ALA A 19 -0.66 -11.96 2.90
CA ALA A 19 -1.52 -12.42 3.99
C ALA A 19 -1.41 -13.93 4.20
N VAL A 20 -1.42 -14.72 3.11
CA VAL A 20 -1.25 -16.18 3.15
C VAL A 20 0.14 -16.54 3.68
N TYR A 21 1.20 -15.93 3.15
CA TYR A 21 2.56 -16.11 3.64
C TYR A 21 2.65 -15.82 5.14
N ARG A 22 2.05 -14.71 5.58
CA ARG A 22 2.08 -14.33 7.00
C ARG A 22 1.28 -15.28 7.87
N ALA A 23 0.13 -15.78 7.39
CA ALA A 23 -0.65 -16.80 8.07
C ALA A 23 0.15 -18.09 8.28
N ILE A 24 0.86 -18.56 7.24
CA ILE A 24 1.75 -19.73 7.32
C ILE A 24 2.88 -19.47 8.33
N TRP A 25 3.54 -18.31 8.23
CA TRP A 25 4.60 -17.93 9.15
C TRP A 25 4.15 -17.91 10.63
N PHE A 26 2.91 -17.53 10.93
CA PHE A 26 2.37 -17.60 12.30
C PHE A 26 2.15 -19.05 12.78
N GLN A 27 1.87 -19.99 11.88
CA GLN A 27 1.70 -21.41 12.22
C GLN A 27 3.05 -22.14 12.31
N THR A 28 4.01 -21.72 11.50
CA THR A 28 5.36 -22.30 11.42
C THR A 28 6.41 -21.20 11.49
N PRO A 29 6.57 -20.52 12.64
CA PRO A 29 7.59 -19.50 12.78
C PRO A 29 8.98 -20.15 12.70
N PRO A 30 9.99 -19.45 12.12
CA PRO A 30 11.35 -19.93 12.11
C PRO A 30 11.90 -20.06 13.54
N GLU A 31 12.85 -20.99 13.75
CA GLU A 31 13.47 -21.20 15.07
C GLU A 31 14.23 -19.96 15.58
N ALA A 32 14.89 -19.25 14.66
CA ALA A 32 15.55 -17.99 14.94
C ALA A 32 14.65 -16.82 14.55
N LEU A 33 14.17 -16.09 15.56
CA LEU A 33 13.36 -14.88 15.41
C LEU A 33 14.16 -13.65 15.76
N THR A 34 13.98 -12.58 15.00
CA THR A 34 14.38 -11.24 15.45
C THR A 34 13.51 -10.79 16.63
N ALA A 35 14.00 -9.84 17.43
CA ALA A 35 13.22 -9.25 18.52
C ALA A 35 11.87 -8.67 18.03
N PHE A 36 11.88 -8.06 16.83
CA PHE A 36 10.67 -7.57 16.18
C PHE A 36 9.67 -8.70 15.87
N GLU A 37 10.15 -9.80 15.29
CA GLU A 37 9.31 -10.94 14.93
C GLU A 37 8.71 -11.63 16.15
N ALA A 38 9.51 -11.84 17.20
CA ALA A 38 9.03 -12.37 18.48
C ALA A 38 7.95 -11.47 19.08
N ALA A 39 8.15 -10.15 19.04
CA ALA A 39 7.17 -9.21 19.56
C ALA A 39 5.86 -9.24 18.73
N ILE A 40 5.95 -9.34 17.40
CA ILE A 40 4.77 -9.49 16.54
C ILE A 40 4.05 -10.83 16.77
N LEU A 41 4.78 -11.93 17.03
CA LEU A 41 4.17 -13.22 17.39
C LEU A 41 3.34 -13.10 18.68
N SER A 42 3.88 -12.39 19.67
CA SER A 42 3.18 -12.21 20.97
C SER A 42 1.92 -11.33 20.87
N ARG A 43 1.92 -10.33 19.98
CA ARG A 43 0.87 -9.30 19.88
C ARG A 43 0.51 -9.01 18.41
N PRO A 44 -0.12 -9.96 17.71
CA PRO A 44 -0.26 -9.89 16.25
C PRO A 44 -1.37 -8.94 15.76
N THR A 45 -2.18 -8.41 16.66
CA THR A 45 -3.40 -7.65 16.35
C THR A 45 -3.15 -6.50 15.39
N ALA A 46 -2.16 -5.65 15.67
CA ALA A 46 -1.86 -4.49 14.83
C ALA A 46 -1.50 -4.89 13.39
N LEU A 47 -0.74 -5.99 13.24
CA LEU A 47 -0.35 -6.54 11.96
C LEU A 47 -1.55 -7.10 11.19
N TRP A 48 -2.43 -7.87 11.84
CA TRP A 48 -3.61 -8.43 11.17
C TRP A 48 -4.58 -7.33 10.71
N VAL A 49 -4.80 -6.32 11.55
CA VAL A 49 -5.60 -5.14 11.18
C VAL A 49 -5.00 -4.47 9.93
N HIS A 50 -3.68 -4.30 9.89
CA HIS A 50 -2.99 -3.73 8.73
C HIS A 50 -3.16 -4.59 7.47
N ILE A 51 -2.94 -5.90 7.56
CA ILE A 51 -3.03 -6.82 6.42
C ILE A 51 -4.44 -6.86 5.85
N VAL A 52 -5.46 -6.99 6.69
CA VAL A 52 -6.87 -7.06 6.25
C VAL A 52 -7.27 -5.74 5.58
N ALA A 53 -6.89 -4.61 6.17
CA ALA A 53 -7.16 -3.29 5.60
C ALA A 53 -6.43 -3.08 4.27
N ALA A 54 -5.18 -3.51 4.15
CA ALA A 54 -4.43 -3.46 2.90
C ALA A 54 -5.08 -4.33 1.81
N CYS A 55 -5.47 -5.58 2.14
CA CYS A 55 -6.17 -6.45 1.21
C CYS A 55 -7.49 -5.83 0.71
N ALA A 56 -8.30 -5.31 1.64
CA ALA A 56 -9.56 -4.65 1.30
C ALA A 56 -9.32 -3.43 0.40
N LEU A 57 -8.35 -2.57 0.73
CA LEU A 57 -8.01 -1.41 -0.09
C LEU A 57 -7.54 -1.80 -1.50
N SER A 58 -6.68 -2.80 -1.65
CA SER A 58 -6.17 -3.18 -2.97
C SER A 58 -7.25 -3.83 -3.84
N LEU A 59 -8.11 -4.68 -3.26
CA LEU A 59 -9.25 -5.27 -3.96
C LEU A 59 -10.26 -4.21 -4.41
N LEU A 60 -10.67 -3.34 -3.48
CA LEU A 60 -11.69 -2.32 -3.74
C LEU A 60 -11.14 -1.20 -4.63
N GLY A 61 -9.89 -0.79 -4.43
CA GLY A 61 -9.25 0.27 -5.20
C GLY A 61 -9.17 -0.06 -6.69
N ALA A 62 -8.93 -1.33 -7.04
CA ALA A 62 -8.93 -1.75 -8.43
C ALA A 62 -10.33 -1.62 -9.08
N LEU A 63 -11.41 -1.87 -8.31
CA LEU A 63 -12.78 -1.59 -8.74
C LEU A 63 -13.04 -0.08 -8.90
N GLN A 64 -12.45 0.75 -8.04
CA GLN A 64 -12.58 2.21 -8.11
C GLN A 64 -11.92 2.82 -9.37
N VAL A 65 -10.84 2.20 -9.87
CA VAL A 65 -10.13 2.66 -11.08
C VAL A 65 -10.88 2.28 -12.36
N ALA A 66 -11.77 1.29 -12.31
CA ALA A 66 -12.54 0.82 -13.47
C ALA A 66 -13.55 1.86 -14.00
N PRO A 67 -13.39 2.40 -15.23
CA PRO A 67 -14.31 3.41 -15.76
C PRO A 67 -15.73 2.89 -15.97
N ALA A 68 -15.88 1.58 -16.27
CA ALA A 68 -17.17 0.94 -16.51
C ALA A 68 -18.05 0.96 -15.25
N LEU A 69 -17.50 0.58 -14.09
CA LEU A 69 -18.23 0.57 -12.82
C LEU A 69 -18.71 1.97 -12.45
N ARG A 70 -17.85 2.98 -12.61
CA ARG A 70 -18.19 4.37 -12.30
C ARG A 70 -19.32 4.92 -13.18
N ARG A 71 -19.38 4.53 -14.45
CA ARG A 71 -20.41 4.99 -15.39
C ARG A 71 -21.73 4.23 -15.24
N ALA A 72 -21.66 2.91 -15.09
CA ALA A 72 -22.84 2.04 -15.02
C ALA A 72 -23.51 2.05 -13.64
N HIS A 73 -22.74 2.15 -12.55
CA HIS A 73 -23.25 2.03 -11.18
C HIS A 73 -22.64 3.08 -10.23
N PRO A 74 -22.99 4.38 -10.38
CA PRO A 74 -22.39 5.47 -9.60
C PRO A 74 -22.63 5.34 -8.08
N THR A 75 -23.80 4.85 -7.65
CA THR A 75 -24.09 4.61 -6.22
C THR A 75 -23.21 3.52 -5.63
N LEU A 76 -22.97 2.44 -6.38
CA LEU A 76 -22.08 1.35 -5.97
C LEU A 76 -20.63 1.83 -5.90
N HIS A 77 -20.18 2.58 -6.91
CA HIS A 77 -18.86 3.22 -6.91
C HIS A 77 -18.64 4.05 -5.64
N LYS A 78 -19.61 4.89 -5.27
CA LYS A 78 -19.56 5.73 -4.06
C LYS A 78 -19.49 4.89 -2.77
N ARG A 79 -20.36 3.88 -2.62
CA ARG A 79 -20.35 2.99 -1.43
C ARG A 79 -19.03 2.25 -1.28
N LEU A 80 -18.55 1.62 -2.35
CA LEU A 80 -17.25 0.94 -2.35
C LEU A 80 -16.09 1.92 -2.13
N GLY A 81 -16.23 3.17 -2.58
CA GLY A 81 -15.27 4.24 -2.35
C GLY A 81 -15.10 4.58 -0.87
N TYR A 82 -16.20 4.64 -0.10
CA TYR A 82 -16.12 4.84 1.36
C TYR A 82 -15.45 3.68 2.07
N VAL A 83 -15.74 2.44 1.67
CA VAL A 83 -15.09 1.25 2.26
C VAL A 83 -13.59 1.26 1.93
N ALA A 84 -13.22 1.56 0.68
CA ALA A 84 -11.82 1.68 0.28
C ALA A 84 -11.10 2.79 1.06
N TRP A 85 -11.71 3.97 1.19
CA TRP A 85 -11.16 5.08 1.96
C TRP A 85 -10.94 4.70 3.43
N THR A 86 -11.95 4.09 4.06
CA THR A 86 -11.86 3.63 5.46
C THR A 86 -10.75 2.60 5.62
N SER A 87 -10.63 1.67 4.66
CA SER A 87 -9.55 0.69 4.64
C SER A 87 -8.18 1.35 4.52
N GLY A 88 -8.05 2.41 3.71
CA GLY A 88 -6.81 3.18 3.62
C GLY A 88 -6.43 3.90 4.92
N VAL A 89 -7.40 4.47 5.63
CA VAL A 89 -7.18 5.08 6.95
C VAL A 89 -6.72 4.03 7.96
N ILE A 90 -7.41 2.89 8.04
CA ILE A 90 -7.07 1.80 8.95
C ILE A 90 -5.67 1.25 8.61
N MET A 91 -5.37 1.04 7.33
CA MET A 91 -4.06 0.56 6.86
C MET A 91 -2.93 1.53 7.28
N GLY A 92 -3.09 2.84 7.02
CA GLY A 92 -2.08 3.85 7.39
C GLY A 92 -1.88 3.94 8.90
N ALA A 93 -2.97 4.01 9.67
CA ALA A 93 -2.92 4.13 11.13
C ALA A 93 -2.34 2.88 11.80
N SER A 94 -2.75 1.69 11.37
CA SER A 94 -2.20 0.42 11.88
C SER A 94 -0.73 0.23 11.47
N GLY A 95 -0.31 0.72 10.31
CA GLY A 95 1.10 0.72 9.89
C GLY A 95 1.97 1.55 10.84
N ILE A 96 1.50 2.75 11.21
CA ILE A 96 2.15 3.60 12.22
C ILE A 96 2.14 2.91 13.59
N TRP A 97 1.01 2.32 13.98
CA TRP A 97 0.88 1.61 15.25
C TRP A 97 1.91 0.48 15.37
N ILE A 98 2.14 -0.30 14.31
CA ILE A 98 3.17 -1.34 14.30
C ILE A 98 4.56 -0.76 14.56
N VAL A 99 4.91 0.38 13.96
CA VAL A 99 6.23 0.98 14.18
C VAL A 99 6.38 1.45 15.63
N LEU A 100 5.36 2.11 16.18
CA LEU A 100 5.44 2.73 17.51
C LEU A 100 5.30 1.73 18.66
N ALA A 101 4.50 0.66 18.50
CA ALA A 101 4.25 -0.32 19.56
C ALA A 101 5.31 -1.43 19.64
N PHE A 102 6.18 -1.52 18.63
CA PHE A 102 7.25 -2.49 18.53
C PHE A 102 8.59 -1.80 18.22
N PRO A 103 9.04 -0.86 19.09
CA PRO A 103 10.36 -0.27 18.95
C PRO A 103 11.39 -1.38 19.06
N THR A 104 12.20 -1.57 18.03
CA THR A 104 13.19 -2.64 18.01
C THR A 104 14.35 -2.27 18.91
N THR A 105 14.48 -2.95 20.04
CA THR A 105 15.78 -3.13 20.67
C THR A 105 16.54 -4.17 19.84
N GLU A 106 17.70 -3.77 19.31
CA GLU A 106 18.66 -4.61 18.57
C GLU A 106 18.13 -5.23 17.26
N GLY A 107 18.31 -4.53 16.14
CA GLY A 107 18.26 -5.14 14.80
C GLY A 107 17.47 -4.43 13.70
N SER A 108 16.59 -3.45 13.99
CA SER A 108 16.04 -2.58 12.94
C SER A 108 16.77 -1.26 12.88
N GLU A 109 17.18 -0.89 11.68
CA GLU A 109 17.81 0.40 11.41
C GLU A 109 16.80 1.52 11.70
N PRO A 110 17.16 2.57 12.48
CA PRO A 110 16.29 3.73 12.71
C PRO A 110 15.71 4.33 11.42
N ALA A 111 16.47 4.24 10.32
CA ALA A 111 16.03 4.64 9.00
C ALA A 111 14.81 3.84 8.49
N THR A 112 14.73 2.53 8.73
CA THR A 112 13.53 1.73 8.40
C THR A 112 12.29 2.30 9.10
N GLN A 113 12.41 2.62 10.40
CA GLN A 113 11.29 3.14 11.17
C GLN A 113 10.85 4.52 10.66
N ALA A 114 11.80 5.42 10.41
CA ALA A 114 11.53 6.74 9.85
C ALA A 114 10.81 6.64 8.50
N VAL A 115 11.30 5.78 7.60
CA VAL A 115 10.68 5.55 6.28
C VAL A 115 9.25 5.03 6.43
N ARG A 116 9.02 4.04 7.31
CA ARG A 116 7.67 3.51 7.59
C ARG A 116 6.72 4.58 8.12
N LEU A 117 7.18 5.44 9.03
CA LEU A 117 6.37 6.54 9.58
C LEU A 117 6.05 7.60 8.52
N ILE A 118 7.03 7.98 7.69
CA ILE A 118 6.83 8.92 6.58
C ILE A 118 5.75 8.41 5.63
N PHE A 119 5.88 7.16 5.16
CA PHE A 119 4.90 6.61 4.22
C PHE A 119 3.54 6.30 4.87
N GLY A 120 3.52 5.93 6.15
CA GLY A 120 2.28 5.83 6.93
C GLY A 120 1.56 7.18 7.01
N ALA A 121 2.28 8.26 7.31
CA ALA A 121 1.74 9.61 7.36
C ALA A 121 1.27 10.09 5.97
N LEU A 122 2.03 9.82 4.91
CA LEU A 122 1.63 10.11 3.53
C LEU A 122 0.33 9.38 3.16
N THR A 123 0.17 8.12 3.57
CA THR A 123 -1.06 7.35 3.35
C THR A 123 -2.27 8.03 3.98
N LEU A 124 -2.15 8.44 5.25
CA LEU A 124 -3.20 9.17 5.95
C LEU A 124 -3.47 10.54 5.32
N TRP A 125 -2.43 11.23 4.90
CA TRP A 125 -2.55 12.51 4.19
C TRP A 125 -3.31 12.35 2.87
N TRP A 126 -2.98 11.36 2.03
CA TRP A 126 -3.73 11.10 0.80
C TRP A 126 -5.21 10.77 1.05
N CYS A 127 -5.51 10.06 2.14
CA CYS A 127 -6.89 9.81 2.54
C CYS A 127 -7.62 11.11 2.93
N ALA A 128 -7.02 11.92 3.79
CA ALA A 128 -7.60 13.17 4.27
C ALA A 128 -7.75 14.20 3.13
N ASP A 129 -6.68 14.44 2.38
CA ASP A 129 -6.65 15.37 1.26
C ASP A 129 -7.61 14.96 0.14
N GLY A 130 -7.66 13.66 -0.17
CA GLY A 130 -8.59 13.11 -1.15
C GLY A 130 -10.05 13.27 -0.74
N LEU A 131 -10.38 13.14 0.54
CA LEU A 131 -11.72 13.38 1.06
C LEU A 131 -12.07 14.87 1.01
N CYS A 132 -11.16 15.75 1.45
CA CYS A 132 -11.33 17.20 1.38
C CYS A 132 -11.59 17.66 -0.07
N ALA A 133 -10.80 17.16 -1.02
CA ALA A 133 -10.98 17.45 -2.44
C ALA A 133 -12.34 16.96 -2.97
N ALA A 134 -12.81 15.79 -2.52
CA ALA A 134 -14.15 15.30 -2.90
C ALA A 134 -15.27 16.18 -2.35
N ILE A 135 -15.18 16.64 -1.10
CA ILE A 135 -16.14 17.54 -0.46
C ILE A 135 -16.17 18.88 -1.19
N GLN A 136 -15.00 19.42 -1.54
CA GLN A 136 -14.84 20.66 -2.31
C GLN A 136 -15.18 20.51 -3.79
N ARG A 137 -15.53 19.29 -4.25
CA ARG A 137 -15.79 18.95 -5.66
C ARG A 137 -14.60 19.18 -6.60
N ASP A 138 -13.38 19.23 -6.07
CA ASP A 138 -12.13 19.17 -6.84
C ASP A 138 -11.83 17.72 -7.25
N ILE A 139 -12.51 17.28 -8.31
CA ILE A 139 -12.41 15.91 -8.81
C ILE A 139 -11.01 15.57 -9.35
N PRO A 140 -10.28 16.46 -10.05
CA PRO A 140 -8.89 16.22 -10.42
C PRO A 140 -7.99 15.90 -9.22
N ARG A 141 -8.02 16.72 -8.17
CA ARG A 141 -7.22 16.49 -6.95
C ARG A 141 -7.62 15.22 -6.22
N HIS A 142 -8.94 14.99 -6.04
CA HIS A 142 -9.43 13.76 -5.42
C HIS A 142 -8.89 12.51 -6.14
N ARG A 143 -8.98 12.49 -7.48
CA ARG A 143 -8.50 11.37 -8.29
C ARG A 143 -6.99 11.17 -8.18
N ALA A 144 -6.22 12.25 -8.11
CA ALA A 144 -4.78 12.17 -7.92
C ALA A 144 -4.44 11.51 -6.57
N GLN A 145 -5.08 11.93 -5.49
CA GLN A 145 -4.84 11.35 -4.16
C GLN A 145 -5.29 9.89 -4.05
N MET A 146 -6.45 9.54 -4.58
CA MET A 146 -6.91 8.14 -4.58
C MET A 146 -6.01 7.25 -5.43
N LEU A 147 -5.41 7.77 -6.51
CA LEU A 147 -4.47 7.01 -7.32
C LEU A 147 -3.14 6.77 -6.59
N ARG A 148 -2.61 7.77 -5.87
CA ARG A 148 -1.43 7.59 -5.00
C ARG A 148 -1.67 6.53 -3.95
N LEU A 149 -2.78 6.66 -3.22
CA LEU A 149 -3.18 5.69 -2.19
C LEU A 149 -3.31 4.27 -2.76
N PHE A 150 -3.97 4.13 -3.92
CA PHE A 150 -4.16 2.84 -4.56
C PHE A 150 -2.84 2.20 -5.00
N VAL A 151 -2.01 2.93 -5.74
CA VAL A 151 -0.72 2.40 -6.22
C VAL A 151 0.22 2.11 -5.04
N PHE A 152 0.21 2.95 -4.01
CA PHE A 152 0.98 2.71 -2.80
C PHE A 152 0.51 1.44 -2.06
N SER A 153 -0.79 1.18 -1.95
CA SER A 153 -1.29 -0.06 -1.32
C SER A 153 -0.78 -1.33 -2.02
N ALA A 154 -0.53 -1.25 -3.33
CA ALA A 154 -0.04 -2.36 -4.14
C ALA A 154 1.49 -2.56 -4.05
N SER A 155 2.21 -1.59 -3.50
CA SER A 155 3.67 -1.55 -3.48
C SER A 155 4.31 -2.63 -2.61
N ALA A 156 3.55 -3.29 -1.73
CA ALA A 156 4.01 -4.45 -0.96
C ALA A 156 4.60 -5.54 -1.87
N THR A 157 4.02 -5.72 -3.07
CA THR A 157 4.54 -6.62 -4.12
C THR A 157 5.93 -6.23 -4.55
N THR A 158 6.12 -4.94 -4.85
CA THR A 158 7.39 -4.41 -5.34
C THR A 158 8.47 -4.61 -4.29
N ASN A 159 8.15 -4.35 -3.02
CA ASN A 159 9.07 -4.60 -1.91
C ASN A 159 9.44 -6.08 -1.81
N ALA A 160 8.45 -6.98 -1.83
CA ALA A 160 8.68 -8.42 -1.76
C ALA A 160 9.54 -8.93 -2.92
N LEU A 161 9.30 -8.44 -4.14
CA LEU A 161 10.09 -8.79 -5.33
C LEU A 161 11.52 -8.26 -5.24
N LEU A 162 11.71 -7.00 -4.83
CA LEU A 162 13.05 -6.42 -4.68
C LEU A 162 13.86 -7.13 -3.60
N ILE A 163 13.24 -7.38 -2.44
CA ILE A 163 13.87 -8.10 -1.34
C ILE A 163 14.17 -9.54 -1.74
N GLY A 164 13.20 -10.25 -2.32
CA GLY A 164 13.38 -11.64 -2.75
C GLY A 164 14.44 -11.79 -3.84
N ALA A 165 14.45 -10.90 -4.83
CA ALA A 165 15.48 -10.89 -5.88
C ALA A 165 16.88 -10.61 -5.31
N TYR A 166 16.99 -9.68 -4.35
CA TYR A 166 18.25 -9.42 -3.66
C TYR A 166 18.73 -10.65 -2.87
N SER A 167 17.86 -11.25 -2.07
CA SER A 167 18.18 -12.46 -1.30
C SER A 167 18.55 -13.64 -2.20
N ALA A 168 17.95 -13.77 -3.39
CA ALA A 168 18.28 -14.83 -4.34
C ALA A 168 19.71 -14.75 -4.90
N THR A 169 20.41 -13.62 -4.76
CA THR A 169 21.82 -13.49 -5.12
C THR A 169 22.77 -14.18 -4.14
N GLY A 170 22.27 -14.62 -2.97
CA GLY A 170 23.07 -15.13 -1.87
C GLY A 170 23.70 -14.03 -1.00
N ALA A 171 23.46 -12.75 -1.32
CA ALA A 171 23.88 -11.63 -0.49
C ALA A 171 23.11 -11.60 0.85
N GLU A 172 23.82 -11.29 1.93
CA GLU A 172 23.21 -11.09 3.24
C GLU A 172 22.29 -9.87 3.23
N LEU A 173 21.03 -10.05 3.65
CA LEU A 173 20.07 -8.97 3.77
C LEU A 173 20.31 -8.18 5.07
N THR A 174 21.37 -7.37 5.08
CA THR A 174 21.67 -6.48 6.21
C THR A 174 20.51 -5.51 6.48
N PRO A 175 20.36 -4.97 7.71
CA PRO A 175 19.34 -3.98 8.02
C PRO A 175 19.35 -2.78 7.05
N ARG A 176 20.55 -2.35 6.64
CA ARG A 176 20.74 -1.27 5.65
C ARG A 176 20.24 -1.63 4.26
N ALA A 177 20.60 -2.82 3.77
CA ALA A 177 20.10 -3.31 2.49
C ALA A 177 18.57 -3.41 2.50
N PHE A 178 17.99 -3.93 3.59
CA PHE A 178 16.54 -4.00 3.78
C PHE A 178 15.90 -2.61 3.71
N THR A 179 16.41 -1.62 4.44
CA THR A 179 15.89 -0.23 4.38
C THR A 179 15.93 0.33 2.97
N ILE A 180 17.04 0.15 2.24
CA ILE A 180 17.20 0.67 0.88
C ILE A 180 16.18 0.03 -0.06
N LEU A 181 16.05 -1.30 -0.04
CA LEU A 181 15.14 -2.04 -0.92
C LEU A 181 13.68 -1.70 -0.62
N LEU A 182 13.31 -1.62 0.66
CA LEU A 182 11.98 -1.20 1.11
C LEU A 182 11.66 0.23 0.62
N THR A 183 12.59 1.15 0.82
CA THR A 183 12.43 2.56 0.41
C THR A 183 12.31 2.67 -1.11
N ALA A 184 13.12 1.91 -1.85
CA ALA A 184 13.10 1.88 -3.30
C ALA A 184 11.74 1.38 -3.82
N GLY A 185 11.21 0.29 -3.31
CA GLY A 185 9.93 -0.23 -3.81
C GLY A 185 8.75 0.72 -3.56
N TRP A 186 8.72 1.40 -2.41
CA TRP A 186 7.73 2.45 -2.13
C TRP A 186 7.91 3.71 -2.99
N THR A 187 9.15 4.14 -3.20
CA THR A 187 9.46 5.30 -4.04
C THR A 187 9.11 5.02 -5.50
N LEU A 188 9.42 3.82 -6.01
CA LEU A 188 9.04 3.39 -7.36
C LEU A 188 7.53 3.37 -7.55
N ALA A 189 6.77 2.92 -6.54
CA ALA A 189 5.31 2.97 -6.58
C ALA A 189 4.79 4.42 -6.64
N LEU A 190 5.39 5.34 -5.88
CA LEU A 190 5.02 6.75 -5.92
C LEU A 190 5.36 7.39 -7.28
N ILE A 191 6.54 7.13 -7.83
CA ILE A 191 6.92 7.58 -9.18
C ILE A 191 5.93 7.06 -10.22
N ALA A 192 5.55 5.79 -10.15
CA ALA A 192 4.55 5.20 -11.03
C ALA A 192 3.18 5.90 -10.89
N ALA A 193 2.77 6.22 -9.66
CA ALA A 193 1.54 6.97 -9.40
C ALA A 193 1.58 8.36 -10.06
N GLU A 194 2.65 9.14 -9.85
CA GLU A 194 2.79 10.47 -10.46
C GLU A 194 2.84 10.40 -11.99
N ALA A 195 3.57 9.43 -12.55
CA ALA A 195 3.60 9.22 -13.98
C ALA A 195 2.20 8.95 -14.53
N LEU A 196 1.37 8.15 -13.85
CA LEU A 196 -0.01 7.88 -14.25
C LEU A 196 -0.94 9.10 -14.10
N ILE A 197 -0.68 9.97 -13.11
CA ILE A 197 -1.41 11.23 -12.90
C ILE A 197 -1.11 12.19 -14.06
N HIS A 198 0.16 12.36 -14.42
CA HIS A 198 0.62 13.32 -15.44
C HIS A 198 0.49 12.81 -16.88
N ARG A 199 0.41 11.49 -17.12
CA ARG A 199 0.19 10.91 -18.45
C ARG A 199 -1.22 11.12 -19.00
N ARG A 200 -2.16 11.66 -18.21
CA ARG A 200 -3.48 12.02 -18.72
C ARG A 200 -3.35 13.36 -19.45
N PRO A 201 -3.52 13.40 -20.78
CA PRO A 201 -3.57 14.67 -21.47
C PRO A 201 -4.74 15.45 -20.90
N THR A 202 -4.48 16.67 -20.47
CA THR A 202 -5.49 17.71 -20.57
C THR A 202 -6.08 17.63 -21.97
N LEU A 203 -7.36 17.27 -22.11
CA LEU A 203 -8.17 17.61 -23.28
C LEU A 203 -8.40 19.14 -23.28
N ARG A 204 -7.30 19.89 -23.26
CA ARG A 204 -7.18 21.33 -23.39
C ARG A 204 -6.30 21.51 -24.62
N ASN A 205 -6.86 21.14 -25.78
CA ASN A 205 -6.42 21.49 -27.13
C ASN A 205 -7.33 20.78 -28.17
N ALA A 206 -8.64 20.89 -27.97
CA ALA A 206 -9.59 20.73 -29.06
C ALA A 206 -10.43 22.02 -29.08
N ARG A 207 -10.34 22.76 -30.20
CA ARG A 207 -11.00 24.03 -30.55
C ARG A 207 -10.15 25.29 -30.29
N ILE A 208 -9.33 25.64 -31.28
CA ILE A 208 -9.51 26.90 -32.02
C ILE A 208 -10.10 26.49 -33.36
#